data_AF-A0A117PI80-F1
#
_entry.id   AF-A0A117PI80-F1
#
_cell.length_a   1.000
_cell.length_b   1.000
_cell.length_c   1.000
_cell.angle_alpha   90.00
_cell.angle_beta   90.00
_cell.angle_gamma   90.00
#
_symmetry.space_group_name_H-M   'P 1'
#
loop_
_entity.id
_entity.type
_entity.pdbx_description
1 polymer ?
#
loop_
_entity_poly.entity_id
_entity_poly.type
_entity_poly.pdbx_seq_one_letter_code
_entity_poly.pdbx_strand_id
1 'polypeptide(L)'
;MITTAPPSPPTRPLLRLRLAPHSALPRRLDGVWWPRSYDLLAELPQLLAALPRAWGHIAGVTVNGAAWSAAPGRMLVANQVVRLRKTVAVHAPDTVVLLAPGHGRWDLLVVPPGTTEEAAEPIITAALSDRA
;
A
#
# COMPACT_ATOMS: atom_id res chain seq x y z
N MET A 1 -23.26 32.19 11.02
CA MET A 1 -21.92 31.67 11.38
C MET A 1 -21.51 30.70 10.28
N ILE A 2 -20.56 31.09 9.42
CA ILE A 2 -20.04 30.22 8.35
C ILE A 2 -18.73 29.62 8.83
N THR A 3 -18.70 28.30 9.06
CA THR A 3 -17.47 27.60 9.44
C THR A 3 -16.60 27.45 8.20
N THR A 4 -15.44 28.08 8.20
CA THR A 4 -14.46 27.99 7.12
C THR A 4 -13.69 26.68 7.28
N ALA A 5 -13.94 25.72 6.39
CA ALA A 5 -13.14 24.50 6.33
C ALA A 5 -11.68 24.85 5.95
N PRO A 6 -10.66 24.22 6.58
CA PRO A 6 -9.26 24.54 6.30
C PRO A 6 -8.87 24.16 4.86
N PRO A 7 -7.89 24.85 4.26
CA PRO A 7 -7.42 24.55 2.91
C PRO A 7 -6.75 23.17 2.87
N SER A 8 -7.31 22.27 2.07
CA SER A 8 -6.71 20.96 1.78
C SER A 8 -5.29 21.14 1.23
N PRO A 9 -4.28 20.43 1.76
CA PRO A 9 -2.91 20.51 1.26
C PRO A 9 -2.82 20.04 -0.20
N PRO A 10 -1.78 20.48 -0.95
CA PRO A 10 -1.72 20.34 -2.40
C PRO A 10 -1.81 18.88 -2.85
N THR A 11 -2.66 18.67 -3.85
CA THR A 11 -2.93 17.44 -4.58
C THR A 11 -1.64 16.90 -5.22
N ARG A 12 -0.83 16.18 -4.44
CA ARG A 12 0.07 15.15 -5.00
C ARG A 12 -0.83 14.15 -5.72
N PRO A 13 -0.42 13.53 -6.85
CA PRO A 13 -1.27 12.59 -7.57
C PRO A 13 -1.75 11.56 -6.55
N LEU A 14 -3.05 11.60 -6.25
CA LEU A 14 -3.60 11.06 -5.00
C LEU A 14 -3.49 9.53 -5.05
N LEU A 15 -2.37 9.01 -4.60
CA LEU A 15 -2.24 7.61 -4.24
C LEU A 15 -3.35 7.33 -3.23
N ARG A 16 -4.27 6.43 -3.58
CA ARG A 16 -5.41 6.08 -2.72
C ARG A 16 -4.93 5.10 -1.66
N LEU A 17 -4.11 5.61 -0.74
CA LEU A 17 -3.49 4.85 0.34
C LEU A 17 -4.12 5.29 1.67
N ARG A 18 -4.64 4.32 2.43
CA ARG A 18 -5.15 4.50 3.79
C ARG A 18 -4.36 3.60 4.72
N LEU A 19 -3.51 4.20 5.54
CA LEU A 19 -2.75 3.45 6.55
C LEU A 19 -3.55 3.38 7.84
N ALA A 20 -3.47 2.24 8.53
CA ALA A 20 -3.99 2.15 9.87
C ALA A 20 -3.14 3.03 10.81
N PRO A 21 -3.76 3.74 11.77
CA PRO A 21 -2.99 4.45 12.78
C PRO A 21 -2.13 3.45 13.56
N HIS A 22 -0.89 3.86 13.87
CA HIS A 22 0.05 3.05 14.63
C HIS A 22 -0.57 2.75 16.00
N SER A 23 -1.02 1.51 16.19
CA SER A 23 -1.69 1.06 17.41
C SER A 23 -0.88 -0.07 18.01
N ALA A 24 -0.80 -0.12 19.34
CA ALA A 24 -0.04 -1.13 20.08
C ALA A 24 -0.61 -2.55 19.97
N LEU A 25 -1.73 -2.72 19.26
CA LEU A 25 -2.41 -4.00 19.08
C LEU A 25 -1.95 -4.70 17.80
N PRO A 26 -1.66 -6.01 17.84
CA PRO A 26 -1.29 -6.77 16.67
C PRO A 26 -2.45 -6.75 15.66
N ARG A 27 -2.16 -6.35 14.42
CA ARG A 27 -3.13 -6.29 13.33
C ARG A 27 -2.67 -7.14 12.17
N ARG A 28 -3.61 -7.73 11.43
CA ARG A 28 -3.29 -8.52 10.24
C ARG A 28 -2.87 -7.65 9.05
N LEU A 29 -3.37 -6.41 9.00
CA LEU A 29 -3.15 -5.46 7.92
C LEU A 29 -2.76 -4.09 8.51
N ASP A 30 -1.66 -3.55 8.03
CA ASP A 30 -1.12 -2.23 8.41
C ASP A 30 -1.73 -1.09 7.59
N GLY A 31 -2.40 -1.42 6.48
CA GLY A 31 -3.06 -0.43 5.64
C GLY A 31 -3.71 -1.03 4.41
N VAL A 32 -4.28 -0.14 3.62
CA VAL A 32 -4.98 -0.43 2.38
C VAL A 32 -4.45 0.50 1.31
N TRP A 33 -4.07 -0.08 0.19
CA TRP A 33 -3.51 0.59 -0.95
C TRP A 33 -4.37 0.31 -2.18
N TRP A 34 -4.85 1.36 -2.81
CA TRP A 34 -5.64 1.25 -4.03
C TRP A 34 -4.83 1.80 -5.21
N PRO A 35 -4.17 0.92 -5.99
CA PRO A 35 -3.44 1.30 -7.19
C PRO A 35 -4.38 1.82 -8.28
N ARG A 36 -3.83 2.58 -9.24
CA ARG A 36 -4.56 2.99 -10.46
C ARG A 36 -4.45 1.94 -11.56
N SER A 37 -3.42 1.12 -11.54
CA SER A 37 -3.17 0.07 -12.52
C SER A 37 -2.40 -1.09 -11.92
N TYR A 38 -2.46 -2.27 -12.54
CA TYR A 38 -1.64 -3.44 -12.13
C TYR A 38 -0.18 -3.35 -12.61
N ASP A 39 0.28 -2.15 -12.97
CA ASP A 39 1.66 -1.88 -13.36
C ASP A 39 2.50 -1.54 -12.14
N LEU A 40 3.24 -2.53 -11.65
CA LEU A 40 4.02 -2.37 -10.44
C LEU A 40 5.12 -1.31 -10.59
N LEU A 41 5.67 -1.13 -11.79
CA LEU A 41 6.78 -0.19 -12.03
C LEU A 41 6.33 1.27 -11.95
N ALA A 42 5.13 1.59 -12.41
CA ALA A 42 4.54 2.92 -12.28
C ALA A 42 4.04 3.20 -10.86
N GLU A 43 3.53 2.17 -10.19
CA GLU A 43 2.85 2.26 -8.91
C GLU A 43 3.80 2.25 -7.71
N LEU A 44 4.88 1.45 -7.73
CA LEU A 44 5.84 1.34 -6.61
C LEU A 44 6.45 2.69 -6.20
N PRO A 45 6.92 3.54 -7.13
CA PRO A 45 7.50 4.83 -6.79
C PRO A 45 6.51 5.75 -6.09
N GLN A 46 5.24 5.73 -6.52
CA GLN A 46 4.20 6.54 -5.91
C GLN A 46 3.84 6.00 -4.52
N LEU A 47 3.76 4.67 -4.36
CA LEU A 47 3.56 4.01 -3.08
C LEU A 47 4.63 4.42 -2.08
N LEU A 48 5.91 4.21 -2.41
CA LEU A 48 7.02 4.53 -1.52
C LEU A 48 7.10 6.03 -1.19
N ALA A 49 6.74 6.90 -2.12
CA ALA A 49 6.70 8.34 -1.87
C ALA A 49 5.59 8.79 -0.91
N ALA A 50 4.49 8.03 -0.82
CA ALA A 50 3.37 8.30 0.08
C ALA A 50 3.53 7.62 1.45
N LEU A 51 4.41 6.63 1.57
CA LEU A 51 4.66 5.96 2.85
C LEU A 51 5.28 6.92 3.88
N PRO A 52 4.86 6.81 5.15
CA PRO A 52 5.42 7.63 6.22
C PRO A 52 6.87 7.23 6.47
N ARG A 53 7.71 8.23 6.77
CA ARG A 53 9.13 8.03 7.09
C ARG A 53 9.34 7.09 8.30
N ALA A 54 8.33 6.95 9.15
CA ALA A 54 8.34 6.06 10.31
C ALA A 54 8.45 4.57 9.94
N TRP A 55 8.04 4.18 8.73
CA TRP A 55 8.15 2.79 8.26
C TRP A 55 9.56 2.44 7.77
N GLY A 56 10.42 3.46 7.62
CA GLY A 56 11.80 3.31 7.17
C GLY A 56 11.91 3.14 5.66
N HIS A 57 13.11 2.73 5.23
CA HIS A 57 13.40 2.45 3.83
C HIS A 57 12.89 1.05 3.46
N ILE A 58 12.03 0.98 2.44
CA ILE A 58 11.49 -0.30 1.98
C ILE A 58 12.50 -0.94 1.03
N ALA A 59 13.17 -2.00 1.48
CA ALA A 59 14.15 -2.73 0.66
C ALA A 59 13.54 -3.94 -0.06
N GLY A 60 12.35 -4.37 0.32
CA GLY A 60 11.67 -5.50 -0.30
C GLY A 60 10.18 -5.27 -0.43
N VAL A 61 9.61 -5.67 -1.56
CA VAL A 61 8.17 -5.66 -1.79
C VAL A 61 7.78 -7.01 -2.34
N THR A 62 6.84 -7.66 -1.67
CA THR A 62 6.26 -8.93 -2.10
C THR A 62 4.84 -8.67 -2.54
N VAL A 63 4.53 -8.98 -3.80
CA VAL A 63 3.18 -8.83 -4.35
C VAL A 63 2.63 -10.19 -4.75
N ASN A 64 1.30 -10.32 -4.82
CA ASN A 64 0.70 -11.51 -5.41
C ASN A 64 0.99 -11.56 -6.92
N GLY A 65 1.64 -12.61 -7.38
CA GLY A 65 2.06 -12.73 -8.77
C GLY A 65 0.90 -12.83 -9.78
N ALA A 66 -0.31 -13.18 -9.34
CA ALA A 66 -1.47 -13.41 -10.20
C ALA A 66 -2.14 -12.11 -10.69
N ALA A 67 -2.16 -11.07 -9.86
CA ALA A 67 -2.81 -9.78 -10.18
C ALA A 67 -1.84 -8.76 -10.78
N TRP A 68 -0.55 -8.83 -10.43
CA TRP A 68 0.44 -7.80 -10.78
C TRP A 68 1.28 -8.15 -12.03
N SER A 69 1.50 -7.16 -12.91
CA SER A 69 2.33 -7.33 -14.12
C SER A 69 3.77 -7.75 -13.79
N ALA A 70 4.52 -8.25 -14.77
CA ALA A 70 5.87 -8.78 -14.60
C ALA A 70 6.76 -7.81 -13.80
N ALA A 71 7.26 -8.27 -12.65
CA ALA A 71 8.11 -7.49 -11.78
C ALA A 71 9.56 -7.89 -12.06
N PRO A 72 10.44 -6.97 -12.47
CA PRO A 72 11.87 -7.27 -12.50
C PRO A 72 12.26 -7.58 -11.06
N GLY A 73 12.99 -8.68 -10.80
CA GLY A 73 13.25 -9.14 -9.43
C GLY A 73 13.89 -8.08 -8.50
N ARG A 74 14.38 -6.96 -9.06
CA ARG A 74 14.81 -5.75 -8.36
C ARG A 74 14.44 -4.51 -9.18
N MET A 75 14.10 -3.43 -8.49
CA MET A 75 13.82 -2.12 -9.09
C MET A 75 14.51 -1.02 -8.28
N LEU A 76 15.05 -0.01 -8.96
CA LEU A 76 15.57 1.18 -8.28
C LEU A 76 14.45 2.22 -8.14
N VAL A 77 14.10 2.56 -6.91
CA VAL A 77 13.03 3.51 -6.59
C VAL A 77 13.53 4.51 -5.57
N ALA A 78 13.37 5.80 -5.82
CA ALA A 78 13.82 6.86 -4.89
C ALA A 78 15.27 6.63 -4.36
N ASN A 79 16.19 6.29 -5.27
CA ASN A 79 17.60 5.99 -4.98
C ASN A 79 17.83 4.79 -4.05
N GLN A 80 16.85 3.88 -3.90
CA GLN A 80 16.98 2.64 -3.15
C GLN A 80 16.66 1.42 -4.03
N VAL A 81 17.38 0.33 -3.85
CA VAL A 81 17.12 -0.92 -4.58
C VAL A 81 16.06 -1.70 -3.82
N VAL A 82 14.89 -1.80 -4.41
CA VAL A 82 13.75 -2.53 -3.89
C VAL A 82 13.69 -3.89 -4.55
N ARG A 83 13.77 -4.95 -3.73
CA ARG A 83 13.62 -6.33 -4.21
C ARG A 83 12.15 -6.64 -4.40
N LEU A 84 11.73 -6.85 -5.64
CA LEU A 84 10.37 -7.24 -5.97
C LEU A 84 10.30 -8.78 -5.96
N ARG A 85 9.45 -9.32 -5.09
CA ARG A 85 9.15 -10.75 -5.02
C ARG A 85 7.70 -10.96 -5.44
N LYS A 86 7.48 -11.97 -6.27
CA LYS A 86 6.14 -12.47 -6.53
C LYS A 86 5.93 -13.69 -5.65
N THR A 87 4.86 -13.67 -4.87
CA THR A 87 4.41 -14.86 -4.17
C THR A 87 3.14 -15.37 -4.83
N VAL A 88 3.05 -16.69 -4.98
CA VAL A 88 1.80 -17.39 -5.36
C VAL A 88 1.13 -17.86 -4.06
N ALA A 89 1.17 -17.03 -3.02
CA ALA A 89 0.67 -17.43 -1.72
C ALA A 89 -0.86 -17.55 -1.74
N VAL A 90 -1.33 -18.57 -1.02
CA VAL A 90 -2.72 -18.89 -0.64
C VAL A 90 -3.41 -17.77 0.17
N HIS A 91 -2.70 -16.67 0.46
CA HIS A 91 -3.24 -15.48 1.11
C HIS A 91 -3.93 -14.57 0.10
N ALA A 92 -4.91 -13.79 0.59
CA ALA A 92 -5.83 -12.98 -0.19
C ALA A 92 -5.18 -12.36 -1.45
N PRO A 93 -5.79 -12.54 -2.63
CA PRO A 93 -5.21 -12.22 -3.94
C PRO A 93 -4.68 -10.79 -4.03
N ASP A 94 -5.22 -9.90 -3.22
CA ASP A 94 -4.93 -8.49 -3.21
C ASP A 94 -4.13 -8.11 -1.95
N THR A 95 -2.97 -8.73 -1.67
CA THR A 95 -2.10 -8.31 -0.55
C THR A 95 -0.69 -8.00 -1.03
N VAL A 96 -0.11 -6.92 -0.51
CA VAL A 96 1.26 -6.45 -0.76
C VAL A 96 2.00 -6.37 0.56
N VAL A 97 3.13 -7.05 0.64
CA VAL A 97 3.96 -7.10 1.83
C VAL A 97 5.22 -6.27 1.61
N LEU A 98 5.42 -5.23 2.40
CA LEU A 98 6.60 -4.39 2.38
C LEU A 98 7.56 -4.83 3.48
N LEU A 99 8.83 -4.95 3.14
CA LEU A 99 9.92 -5.32 4.05
C LEU A 99 10.88 -4.15 4.18
N ALA A 100 10.99 -3.65 5.40
CA ALA A 100 11.90 -2.58 5.78
C ALA A 100 12.99 -3.15 6.71
N PRO A 101 14.24 -3.27 6.27
CA PRO A 101 15.32 -3.75 7.12
C PRO A 101 15.48 -2.83 8.33
N GLY A 102 15.39 -3.41 9.53
CA GLY A 102 15.45 -2.69 10.81
C GLY A 102 14.11 -2.17 11.36
N HIS A 103 13.04 -2.14 10.56
CA HIS A 103 11.70 -1.74 11.02
C HIS A 103 10.70 -2.90 11.05
N GLY A 104 10.84 -3.88 10.15
CA GLY A 104 10.00 -5.07 10.13
C GLY A 104 9.25 -5.28 8.81
N ARG A 105 8.08 -5.90 8.92
CA ARG A 105 7.20 -6.27 7.80
C ARG A 105 5.89 -5.49 7.94
N TRP A 106 5.41 -4.95 6.83
CA TRP A 106 4.14 -4.23 6.73
C TRP A 106 3.24 -4.92 5.70
N ASP A 107 2.04 -5.29 6.09
CA ASP A 107 1.07 -5.97 5.24
C ASP A 107 0.00 -4.97 4.77
N LEU A 108 -0.07 -4.70 3.48
CA LEU A 108 -1.04 -3.80 2.86
C LEU A 108 -2.05 -4.58 2.03
N LEU A 109 -3.34 -4.33 2.24
CA LEU A 109 -4.37 -4.83 1.34
C LEU A 109 -4.40 -3.98 0.07
N VAL A 110 -4.42 -4.60 -1.09
CA VAL A 110 -4.61 -3.97 -2.39
C VAL A 110 -6.10 -3.90 -2.67
N VAL A 111 -6.59 -2.79 -3.22
CA VAL A 111 -7.94 -2.74 -3.81
C VAL A 111 -7.78 -2.74 -5.32
N PRO A 112 -8.48 -3.63 -6.06
CA PRO A 112 -8.43 -3.64 -7.52
C PRO A 112 -8.70 -2.24 -8.11
N PRO A 113 -7.93 -1.79 -9.12
CA PRO A 113 -8.14 -0.49 -9.76
C PRO A 113 -9.52 -0.36 -10.41
N GLY A 114 -10.15 -1.49 -10.80
CA GLY A 114 -11.50 -1.54 -11.36
C GLY A 114 -12.63 -1.46 -10.33
N THR A 115 -12.32 -1.52 -9.03
CA THR A 115 -13.33 -1.33 -7.97
C THR A 115 -13.79 0.11 -7.96
N THR A 116 -15.10 0.37 -7.82
CA THR A 116 -15.61 1.75 -7.67
C THR A 116 -15.37 2.25 -6.25
N GLU A 117 -15.37 3.58 -6.04
CA GLU A 117 -15.15 4.17 -4.72
C GLU A 117 -16.16 3.68 -3.67
N GLU A 118 -17.41 3.51 -4.09
CA GLU A 118 -18.49 3.00 -3.24
C GLU A 118 -18.29 1.54 -2.81
N ALA A 119 -17.64 0.73 -3.65
CA ALA A 119 -17.26 -0.63 -3.32
C ALA A 119 -15.92 -0.70 -2.56
N ALA A 120 -15.04 0.30 -2.74
CA ALA A 120 -13.75 0.36 -2.06
C ALA A 120 -13.89 0.80 -0.60
N GLU A 121 -14.78 1.75 -0.29
CA GLU A 121 -15.09 2.21 1.08
C GLU A 121 -15.33 1.07 2.08
N PRO A 122 -16.26 0.11 1.82
CA PRO A 122 -16.48 -0.99 2.74
C PRO A 122 -15.29 -1.95 2.82
N ILE A 123 -14.53 -2.14 1.73
CA ILE A 123 -13.31 -2.98 1.74
C ILE A 123 -12.23 -2.32 2.62
N ILE A 124 -11.98 -1.03 2.42
CA ILE A 124 -11.03 -0.25 3.20
C ILE A 124 -11.44 -0.27 4.67
N THR A 125 -12.72 -0.02 4.94
CA THR A 125 -13.26 -0.02 6.31
C THR A 125 -13.13 -1.39 6.95
N ALA A 126 -13.47 -2.47 6.25
CA ALA A 126 -13.33 -3.84 6.74
C ALA A 126 -11.87 -4.19 7.01
N ALA A 127 -10.96 -3.89 6.08
CA ALA A 127 -9.53 -4.13 6.24
C ALA A 127 -8.91 -3.32 7.39
N LEU A 128 -9.31 -2.06 7.55
CA LEU A 128 -8.95 -1.20 8.66
C LEU A 128 -9.76 -1.46 9.93
N SER A 129 -10.65 -2.43 9.94
CA SER A 129 -11.39 -2.90 11.12
C SER A 129 -11.02 -4.32 11.49
N ASP A 130 -10.44 -5.09 10.57
CA ASP A 130 -9.93 -6.45 10.77
C ASP A 130 -8.90 -6.44 11.91
N ARG A 131 -9.24 -7.17 12.96
CA ARG A 131 -8.44 -7.34 14.18
C ARG A 131 -8.03 -8.81 14.19
N ALA A 132 -6.75 -9.07 14.45
CA ALA A 132 -6.14 -10.39 14.33
C ALA A 132 -6.57 -11.35 15.45
#